data_AF-A0A495ADM2-F1
#
_entry.id   AF-A0A495ADM2-F1
#
_cell.length_a   1.000
_cell.length_b   1.000
_cell.length_c   1.000
_cell.angle_alpha   90.00
_cell.angle_beta   90.00
_cell.angle_gamma   90.00
#
_symmetry.space_group_name_H-M   'P 1'
#
loop_
_entity.id
_entity.type
_entity.pdbx_description
1 polymer ?
#
loop_
_entity_poly.entity_id
_entity_poly.type
_entity_poly.pdbx_seq_one_letter_code
_entity_poly.pdbx_strand_id
1 'polypeptide(L)'
;QDDKKHLSGQIDYAIDALKVQNQNMGSGKLTLKVGNIDGAALHQFSNIYNAETQKLLADPAVAENPEIYQQKAIEVFAANFPLLLKGNPVVTVAPLSWKNDKGESTFNFSLYMKDPAGVTGPANSPEEQLDRYVKSLDSKLVIPMDMATAFMTQVAQLEGYKAEDAAKLASQQIKGLAAMGQMFRVTKVENDSITTSLQYGSGKVSLNGEQMSLAELVGMFALPGIDVAPPVPDKAPAPAVPPAQ
;
A
#
# COMPACT_ATOMS: atom_id res chain seq x y z
N GLN A 1 -2.90 2.46 -27.93
CA GLN A 1 -2.74 1.46 -28.99
C GLN A 1 -1.87 0.37 -28.40
N ASP A 2 -2.45 -0.77 -28.03
CA ASP A 2 -1.65 -1.95 -27.72
C ASP A 2 -0.97 -2.38 -29.03
N ASP A 3 0.35 -2.33 -29.06
CA ASP A 3 1.11 -3.01 -30.11
C ASP A 3 0.88 -4.52 -29.91
N LYS A 4 0.77 -5.33 -30.98
CA LYS A 4 0.31 -6.74 -30.92
C LYS A 4 1.14 -7.66 -29.99
N LYS A 5 2.23 -7.15 -29.42
CA LYS A 5 3.15 -7.84 -28.50
C LYS A 5 2.94 -7.51 -27.03
N HIS A 6 2.34 -6.35 -26.72
CA HIS A 6 2.19 -5.87 -25.35
C HIS A 6 0.71 -5.86 -24.92
N LEU A 7 0.46 -6.26 -23.68
CA LEU A 7 -0.84 -6.27 -23.06
C LEU A 7 -0.92 -5.18 -21.99
N SER A 8 -2.12 -4.59 -21.90
CA SER A 8 -2.50 -3.64 -20.86
C SER A 8 -3.81 -4.08 -20.22
N GLY A 9 -3.97 -3.83 -18.93
CA GLY A 9 -5.17 -4.12 -18.16
C GLY A 9 -5.53 -2.95 -17.25
N GLN A 10 -6.83 -2.74 -17.04
CA GLN A 10 -7.35 -1.74 -16.13
C GLN A 10 -8.51 -2.34 -15.33
N ILE A 11 -8.54 -2.03 -14.04
CA ILE A 11 -9.61 -2.40 -13.14
C ILE A 11 -10.09 -1.12 -12.45
N ASP A 12 -11.38 -0.85 -12.56
CA ASP A 12 -12.03 0.28 -11.92
C ASP A 12 -13.06 -0.22 -10.91
N TYR A 13 -12.97 0.26 -9.68
CA TYR A 13 -13.94 0.03 -8.61
C TYR A 13 -14.47 1.36 -8.10
N ALA A 14 -15.77 1.41 -7.85
CA ALA A 14 -16.43 2.57 -7.25
C ALA A 14 -17.44 2.10 -6.20
N ILE A 15 -17.48 2.80 -5.08
CA ILE A 15 -18.48 2.66 -4.03
C ILE A 15 -19.16 4.01 -3.90
N ASP A 16 -20.45 4.07 -4.24
CA ASP A 16 -21.22 5.33 -4.20
C ASP A 16 -21.47 5.81 -2.77
N ALA A 17 -21.75 4.88 -1.84
CA ALA A 17 -21.87 5.17 -0.41
C ALA A 17 -21.62 3.92 0.42
N LEU A 18 -20.68 3.99 1.36
CA LEU A 18 -20.52 3.02 2.42
C LEU A 18 -21.37 3.44 3.61
N LYS A 19 -22.31 2.59 4.03
CA LYS A 19 -23.13 2.85 5.23
C LYS A 19 -22.88 1.79 6.29
N VAL A 20 -22.64 2.23 7.52
CA VAL A 20 -22.47 1.36 8.70
C VAL A 20 -23.45 1.83 9.77
N GLN A 21 -24.31 0.94 10.27
CA GLN A 21 -25.38 1.28 11.22
C GLN A 21 -26.20 2.52 10.79
N ASN A 22 -26.53 2.60 9.50
CA ASN A 22 -27.22 3.73 8.86
C ASN A 22 -26.46 5.07 8.84
N GLN A 23 -25.22 5.13 9.33
CA GLN A 23 -24.33 6.28 9.17
C GLN A 23 -23.58 6.20 7.84
N ASN A 24 -23.46 7.32 7.12
CA ASN A 24 -22.72 7.38 5.86
C ASN A 24 -21.24 7.65 6.09
N MET A 25 -20.39 6.66 5.79
CA MET A 25 -18.94 6.69 5.96
C MET A 25 -18.20 7.37 4.80
N GLY A 26 -18.90 7.65 3.70
CA GLY A 26 -18.33 8.25 2.51
C GLY A 26 -18.44 7.35 1.27
N SER A 27 -17.70 7.72 0.25
CA SER A 27 -17.65 7.07 -1.07
C SER A 27 -16.21 6.86 -1.48
N GLY A 28 -15.94 5.88 -2.34
CA GLY A 28 -14.58 5.51 -2.72
C GLY A 28 -14.44 5.19 -4.19
N LYS A 29 -13.26 5.45 -4.74
CA LYS A 29 -12.88 5.04 -6.11
C LYS A 29 -11.49 4.45 -6.10
N LEU A 30 -11.27 3.45 -6.94
CA LEU A 30 -9.96 2.85 -7.17
C LEU A 30 -9.84 2.54 -8.66
N THR A 31 -8.84 3.13 -9.30
CA THR A 31 -8.40 2.72 -10.65
C THR A 31 -7.01 2.14 -10.55
N LEU A 32 -6.87 0.85 -10.88
CA LEU A 32 -5.61 0.14 -11.04
C LEU A 32 -5.34 -0.09 -12.53
N LYS A 33 -4.16 0.28 -13.01
CA LYS A 33 -3.71 -0.03 -14.37
C LYS A 33 -2.39 -0.77 -14.35
N VAL A 34 -2.29 -1.73 -15.25
CA VAL A 34 -1.05 -2.43 -15.56
C VAL A 34 -0.83 -2.32 -17.06
N GLY A 35 0.33 -1.86 -17.49
CA GLY A 35 0.67 -1.66 -18.89
C GLY A 35 2.02 -2.25 -19.25
N ASN A 36 2.27 -2.34 -20.56
CA ASN A 36 3.53 -2.83 -21.13
C ASN A 36 3.89 -4.26 -20.69
N ILE A 37 2.91 -5.14 -20.47
CA ILE A 37 3.20 -6.55 -20.20
C ILE A 37 3.58 -7.23 -21.51
N ASP A 38 4.75 -7.88 -21.59
CA ASP A 38 5.11 -8.68 -22.76
C ASP A 38 4.25 -9.96 -22.82
N GLY A 39 3.50 -10.15 -23.91
CA GLY A 39 2.55 -11.26 -24.03
C GLY A 39 3.20 -12.64 -24.05
N ALA A 40 4.39 -12.77 -24.68
CA ALA A 40 5.11 -14.04 -24.73
C ALA A 40 5.68 -14.39 -23.35
N ALA A 41 6.20 -13.40 -22.64
CA ALA A 41 6.70 -13.53 -21.28
C ALA A 41 5.59 -13.89 -20.30
N LEU A 42 4.42 -13.24 -20.41
CA LEU A 42 3.25 -13.56 -19.58
C LEU A 42 2.77 -15.00 -19.82
N HIS A 43 2.69 -15.44 -21.07
CA HIS A 43 2.33 -16.81 -21.41
C HIS A 43 3.33 -17.81 -20.85
N GLN A 44 4.64 -17.55 -21.01
CA GLN A 44 5.69 -18.38 -20.43
C GLN A 44 5.61 -18.43 -18.90
N PHE A 45 5.39 -17.29 -18.24
CA PHE A 45 5.22 -17.20 -16.79
C PHE A 45 4.03 -18.02 -16.31
N SER A 46 2.88 -17.90 -16.99
CA SER A 46 1.67 -18.65 -16.65
C SER A 46 1.88 -20.17 -16.76
N ASN A 47 2.59 -20.63 -17.79
CA ASN A 47 2.91 -22.05 -17.95
C ASN A 47 3.82 -22.56 -16.81
N ILE A 48 4.83 -21.80 -16.43
CA ILE A 48 5.73 -22.15 -15.32
C ILE A 48 4.95 -22.18 -14.01
N TYR A 49 4.18 -21.13 -13.73
CA TYR A 49 3.37 -21.03 -12.52
C TYR A 49 2.41 -22.22 -12.38
N ASN A 50 1.65 -22.54 -13.43
CA ASN A 50 0.72 -23.67 -13.42
C ASN A 50 1.43 -25.01 -13.17
N ALA A 51 2.58 -25.24 -13.80
CA ALA A 51 3.35 -26.46 -13.61
C ALA A 51 3.91 -26.57 -12.19
N GLU A 52 4.46 -25.48 -11.64
CA GLU A 52 5.02 -25.45 -10.29
C GLU A 52 3.93 -25.57 -9.22
N THR A 53 2.79 -24.88 -9.37
CA THR A 53 1.65 -25.02 -8.45
C THR A 53 1.12 -26.47 -8.45
N GLN A 54 1.04 -27.13 -9.59
CA GLN A 54 0.64 -28.54 -9.65
C GLN A 54 1.62 -29.46 -8.90
N LYS A 55 2.92 -29.23 -9.04
CA LYS A 55 3.94 -29.97 -8.28
C LYS A 55 3.82 -29.71 -6.78
N LEU A 56 3.62 -28.45 -6.38
CA LEU A 56 3.46 -28.07 -4.98
C LEU A 56 2.23 -28.70 -4.34
N LEU A 57 1.10 -28.72 -5.03
CA LEU A 57 -0.13 -29.35 -4.51
C LEU A 57 -0.02 -30.87 -4.43
N ALA A 58 0.85 -31.49 -5.23
CA ALA A 58 1.12 -32.92 -5.19
C ALA A 58 2.22 -33.31 -4.17
N ASP A 59 2.91 -32.35 -3.57
CA ASP A 59 3.98 -32.58 -2.60
C ASP A 59 3.38 -33.00 -1.24
N PRO A 60 3.69 -34.21 -0.73
CA PRO A 60 3.20 -34.67 0.56
C PRO A 60 3.54 -33.72 1.72
N ALA A 61 4.67 -33.02 1.66
CA ALA A 61 5.07 -32.06 2.69
C ALA A 61 4.09 -30.86 2.78
N VAL A 62 3.45 -30.49 1.66
CA VAL A 62 2.43 -29.43 1.64
C VAL A 62 1.13 -29.88 2.29
N ALA A 63 0.76 -31.16 2.13
CA ALA A 63 -0.42 -31.73 2.80
C ALA A 63 -0.22 -31.81 4.32
N GLU A 64 1.01 -32.01 4.78
CA GLU A 64 1.37 -32.07 6.20
C GLU A 64 1.53 -30.68 6.84
N ASN A 65 1.99 -29.68 6.07
CA ASN A 65 2.11 -28.30 6.54
C ASN A 65 1.74 -27.29 5.44
N PRO A 66 0.53 -26.70 5.50
CA PRO A 66 0.08 -25.68 4.55
C PRO A 66 0.97 -24.42 4.47
N GLU A 67 1.80 -24.14 5.47
CA GLU A 67 2.75 -23.01 5.42
C GLU A 67 3.87 -23.25 4.40
N ILE A 68 4.25 -24.51 4.17
CA ILE A 68 5.26 -24.89 3.16
C ILE A 68 4.78 -24.49 1.76
N TYR A 69 3.47 -24.58 1.50
CA TYR A 69 2.90 -24.09 0.24
C TYR A 69 3.16 -22.60 0.04
N GLN A 70 2.93 -21.79 1.07
CA GLN A 70 3.11 -20.34 0.97
C GLN A 70 4.57 -19.98 0.70
N GLN A 71 5.50 -20.60 1.44
CA GLN A 71 6.94 -20.39 1.25
C GLN A 71 7.38 -20.74 -0.16
N LYS A 72 7.07 -21.95 -0.62
CA LYS A 72 7.47 -22.41 -1.96
C LYS A 72 6.76 -21.63 -3.08
N ALA A 73 5.50 -21.23 -2.90
CA ALA A 73 4.80 -20.41 -3.87
C ALA A 73 5.47 -19.03 -4.03
N ILE A 74 5.94 -18.43 -2.93
CA ILE A 74 6.72 -17.18 -2.96
C ILE A 74 8.05 -17.39 -3.69
N GLU A 75 8.77 -18.48 -3.41
CA GLU A 75 10.03 -18.80 -4.09
C GLU A 75 9.85 -18.97 -5.60
N VAL A 76 8.84 -19.74 -6.02
CA VAL A 76 8.49 -19.92 -7.44
C VAL A 76 8.16 -18.58 -8.09
N PHE A 77 7.34 -17.76 -7.44
CA PHE A 77 7.02 -16.43 -7.95
C PHE A 77 8.29 -15.57 -8.10
N ALA A 78 9.11 -15.49 -7.05
CA ALA A 78 10.33 -14.68 -7.02
C ALA A 78 11.34 -15.11 -8.09
N ALA A 79 11.55 -16.42 -8.27
CA ALA A 79 12.45 -16.96 -9.28
C ALA A 79 12.01 -16.62 -10.71
N ASN A 80 10.71 -16.47 -10.93
CA ASN A 80 10.13 -16.21 -12.26
C ASN A 80 9.70 -14.75 -12.46
N PHE A 81 9.71 -13.92 -11.42
CA PHE A 81 9.34 -12.50 -11.50
C PHE A 81 10.12 -11.72 -12.57
N PRO A 82 11.45 -11.91 -12.76
CA PRO A 82 12.19 -11.24 -13.83
C PRO A 82 11.61 -11.47 -15.24
N LEU A 83 10.92 -12.59 -15.48
CA LEU A 83 10.28 -12.86 -16.75
C LEU A 83 9.18 -11.84 -17.07
N LEU A 84 8.38 -11.46 -16.06
CA LEU A 84 7.31 -10.47 -16.21
C LEU A 84 7.84 -9.07 -16.51
N LEU A 85 9.13 -8.81 -16.28
CA LEU A 85 9.75 -7.51 -16.47
C LEU A 85 10.25 -7.24 -17.90
N LYS A 86 10.27 -8.25 -18.78
CA LYS A 86 10.73 -8.12 -20.18
C LYS A 86 10.07 -6.98 -20.95
N GLY A 87 8.81 -6.69 -20.65
CA GLY A 87 8.06 -5.62 -21.28
C GLY A 87 8.32 -4.21 -20.72
N ASN A 88 9.15 -4.08 -19.68
CA ASN A 88 9.26 -2.86 -18.85
C ASN A 88 7.88 -2.42 -18.31
N PRO A 89 7.25 -3.27 -17.49
CA PRO A 89 5.88 -3.08 -17.07
C PRO A 89 5.70 -1.80 -16.25
N VAL A 90 4.49 -1.24 -16.34
CA VAL A 90 4.09 -0.05 -15.58
C VAL A 90 2.86 -0.40 -14.76
N VAL A 91 2.89 -0.10 -13.48
CA VAL A 91 1.75 -0.25 -12.57
C VAL A 91 1.35 1.12 -12.05
N THR A 92 0.08 1.47 -12.18
CA THR A 92 -0.43 2.75 -11.66
C THR A 92 -1.69 2.55 -10.84
N VAL A 93 -1.79 3.30 -9.74
CA VAL A 93 -3.01 3.50 -8.98
C VAL A 93 -3.34 4.98 -9.06
N ALA A 94 -4.39 5.37 -9.78
CA ALA A 94 -4.70 6.78 -9.99
C ALA A 94 -6.15 6.99 -10.47
N PRO A 95 -7.05 7.53 -9.61
CA PRO A 95 -6.89 7.71 -8.16
C PRO A 95 -7.32 6.45 -7.38
N LEU A 96 -6.69 6.22 -6.23
CA LEU A 96 -7.41 5.70 -5.07
C LEU A 96 -7.95 6.90 -4.30
N SER A 97 -9.26 7.03 -4.13
CA SER A 97 -9.85 8.14 -3.39
C SER A 97 -10.91 7.71 -2.39
N TRP A 98 -11.03 8.49 -1.32
CA TRP A 98 -12.08 8.37 -0.32
C TRP A 98 -12.65 9.75 -0.03
N LYS A 99 -13.98 9.89 -0.13
CA LYS A 99 -14.66 11.17 -0.07
C LYS A 99 -15.82 11.15 0.92
N ASN A 100 -15.91 12.19 1.74
CA ASN A 100 -17.10 12.53 2.53
C ASN A 100 -17.56 13.97 2.21
N ASP A 101 -18.45 14.52 3.04
CA ASP A 101 -18.98 15.88 2.88
C ASP A 101 -17.97 16.99 3.21
N LYS A 102 -16.82 16.64 3.82
CA LYS A 102 -15.75 17.56 4.22
C LYS A 102 -14.52 17.54 3.31
N GLY A 103 -14.44 16.61 2.37
CA GLY A 103 -13.36 16.59 1.38
C GLY A 103 -13.11 15.21 0.79
N GLU A 104 -12.00 15.09 0.06
CA GLU A 104 -11.57 13.87 -0.61
C GLU A 104 -10.08 13.61 -0.36
N SER A 105 -9.78 12.48 0.27
CA SER A 105 -8.42 11.93 0.31
C SER A 105 -8.09 11.29 -1.02
N THR A 106 -6.85 11.44 -1.47
CA THR A 106 -6.36 10.81 -2.70
C THR A 106 -5.00 10.18 -2.48
N PHE A 107 -4.82 9.00 -3.05
CA PHE A 107 -3.54 8.34 -3.20
C PHE A 107 -3.31 8.05 -4.68
N ASN A 108 -2.16 8.51 -5.19
CA ASN A 108 -1.69 8.21 -6.52
C ASN A 108 -0.34 7.50 -6.42
N PHE A 109 -0.14 6.51 -7.28
CA PHE A 109 1.07 5.72 -7.35
C PHE A 109 1.37 5.36 -8.80
N SER A 110 2.64 5.41 -9.17
CA SER A 110 3.15 4.95 -10.45
C SER A 110 4.49 4.28 -10.25
N LEU A 111 4.60 3.02 -10.67
CA LEU A 111 5.84 2.25 -10.67
C LEU A 111 6.18 1.85 -12.09
N TYR A 112 7.35 2.30 -12.54
CA TYR A 112 7.94 1.92 -13.80
C TYR A 112 9.05 0.94 -13.52
N MET A 113 8.93 -0.27 -14.05
CA MET A 113 9.93 -1.32 -13.89
C MET A 113 10.78 -1.45 -15.15
N LYS A 114 11.91 -2.15 -15.03
CA LYS A 114 12.82 -2.41 -16.15
C LYS A 114 13.22 -3.89 -16.22
N ASP A 115 13.49 -4.34 -17.44
CA ASP A 115 14.03 -5.67 -17.69
C ASP A 115 15.46 -5.79 -17.11
N PRO A 116 15.71 -6.72 -16.16
CA PRO A 116 17.03 -6.91 -15.57
C PRO A 116 18.02 -7.62 -16.51
N ALA A 117 17.60 -8.15 -17.66
CA ALA A 117 18.45 -8.94 -18.57
C ALA A 117 19.70 -8.20 -19.09
N GLY A 118 19.67 -6.86 -19.10
CA GLY A 118 20.81 -6.02 -19.49
C GLY A 118 21.83 -5.75 -18.38
N VAL A 119 21.55 -6.15 -17.13
CA VAL A 119 22.44 -5.86 -15.98
C VAL A 119 23.26 -7.09 -15.62
N THR A 120 24.54 -7.08 -16.00
CA THR A 120 25.50 -8.13 -15.68
C THR A 120 26.40 -7.75 -14.50
N GLY A 121 26.64 -8.68 -13.56
CA GLY A 121 27.52 -8.50 -12.41
C GLY A 121 26.79 -8.39 -11.06
N PRO A 122 27.49 -8.53 -9.92
CA PRO A 122 26.89 -8.38 -8.60
C PRO A 122 26.45 -6.93 -8.35
N ALA A 123 25.42 -6.74 -7.53
CA ALA A 123 25.05 -5.42 -7.03
C ALA A 123 25.89 -5.14 -5.78
N ASN A 124 26.52 -3.97 -5.73
CA ASN A 124 27.43 -3.58 -4.65
C ASN A 124 26.74 -2.71 -3.59
N SER A 125 25.50 -2.26 -3.86
CA SER A 125 24.68 -1.52 -2.89
C SER A 125 23.18 -1.85 -3.02
N PRO A 126 22.37 -1.57 -1.98
CA PRO A 126 20.91 -1.69 -2.05
C PRO A 126 20.27 -0.85 -3.17
N GLU A 127 20.81 0.33 -3.44
CA GLU A 127 20.34 1.20 -4.52
C GLU A 127 20.55 0.55 -5.89
N GLU A 128 21.72 -0.05 -6.12
CA GLU A 128 22.01 -0.79 -7.35
C GLU A 128 21.10 -2.03 -7.51
N GLN A 129 20.74 -2.68 -6.39
CA GLN A 129 19.78 -3.80 -6.40
C GLN A 129 18.38 -3.33 -6.78
N LEU A 130 17.90 -2.23 -6.20
CA LEU A 130 16.59 -1.68 -6.51
C LEU A 130 16.54 -1.15 -7.94
N ASP A 131 17.57 -0.42 -8.35
CA ASP A 131 17.65 0.17 -9.68
C ASP A 131 17.48 -0.94 -10.72
N ARG A 132 18.10 -2.12 -10.58
CA ARG A 132 17.98 -3.24 -11.55
C ARG A 132 16.55 -3.56 -12.00
N TYR A 133 15.59 -3.40 -11.11
CA TYR A 133 14.19 -3.74 -11.36
C TYR A 133 13.30 -2.51 -11.50
N VAL A 134 13.66 -1.40 -10.84
CA VAL A 134 12.86 -0.18 -10.79
C VAL A 134 13.53 0.91 -11.60
N LYS A 135 12.82 1.40 -12.62
CA LYS A 135 13.23 2.60 -13.38
C LYS A 135 12.88 3.87 -12.60
N SER A 136 11.65 3.94 -12.10
CA SER A 136 11.18 5.04 -11.29
C SER A 136 9.92 4.67 -10.51
N LEU A 137 9.74 5.31 -9.36
CA LEU A 137 8.53 5.27 -8.55
C LEU A 137 8.12 6.72 -8.26
N ASP A 138 6.83 6.99 -8.38
CA ASP A 138 6.21 8.23 -7.91
C ASP A 138 4.97 7.86 -7.10
N SER A 139 4.85 8.45 -5.92
CA SER A 139 3.67 8.30 -5.08
C SER A 139 3.34 9.59 -4.37
N LYS A 140 2.04 9.83 -4.21
CA LYS A 140 1.53 11.00 -3.49
C LYS A 140 0.23 10.67 -2.78
N LEU A 141 0.22 10.90 -1.48
CA LEU A 141 -0.94 10.85 -0.61
C LEU A 141 -1.31 12.26 -0.17
N VAL A 142 -2.60 12.58 -0.23
CA VAL A 142 -3.17 13.84 0.26
C VAL A 142 -4.39 13.50 1.10
N ILE A 143 -4.39 13.95 2.36
CA ILE A 143 -5.47 13.76 3.31
C ILE A 143 -5.88 15.13 3.87
N PRO A 144 -7.01 15.71 3.44
CA PRO A 144 -7.53 16.92 4.07
C PRO A 144 -7.87 16.65 5.54
N MET A 145 -7.46 17.55 6.45
CA MET A 145 -7.62 17.35 7.89
C MET A 145 -9.09 17.31 8.31
N ASP A 146 -9.93 18.16 7.72
CA ASP A 146 -11.38 18.16 7.95
C ASP A 146 -12.06 16.87 7.49
N MET A 147 -11.64 16.35 6.33
CA MET A 147 -12.13 15.07 5.80
C MET A 147 -11.80 13.93 6.77
N ALA A 148 -10.53 13.80 7.17
CA ALA A 148 -10.09 12.76 8.10
C ALA A 148 -10.75 12.89 9.48
N THR A 149 -10.91 14.13 9.98
CA THR A 149 -11.59 14.40 11.25
C THR A 149 -13.05 13.97 11.20
N ALA A 150 -13.77 14.27 10.12
CA ALA A 150 -15.16 13.84 9.97
C ALA A 150 -15.29 12.32 9.89
N PHE A 151 -14.40 11.65 9.17
CA PHE A 151 -14.37 10.18 9.11
C PHE A 151 -14.12 9.56 10.50
N MET A 152 -13.10 10.02 11.22
CA MET A 152 -12.79 9.51 12.56
C MET A 152 -13.87 9.86 13.59
N THR A 153 -14.58 10.98 13.42
CA THR A 153 -15.73 11.32 14.25
C THR A 153 -16.84 10.28 14.10
N GLN A 154 -17.12 9.85 12.87
CA GLN A 154 -18.11 8.82 12.60
C GLN A 154 -17.68 7.46 13.17
N VAL A 155 -16.40 7.10 13.04
CA VAL A 155 -15.83 5.88 13.65
C VAL A 155 -16.04 5.89 15.17
N ALA A 156 -15.67 6.98 15.86
CA ALA A 156 -15.87 7.10 17.30
C ALA A 156 -17.37 7.07 17.69
N GLN A 157 -18.26 7.64 16.89
CA GLN A 157 -19.71 7.51 17.13
C GLN A 157 -20.21 6.07 17.03
N LEU A 158 -19.67 5.28 16.09
CA LEU A 158 -19.97 3.85 15.98
C LEU A 158 -19.45 3.04 17.18
N GLU A 159 -18.37 3.50 17.82
CA GLU A 159 -17.86 2.95 19.08
C GLU A 159 -18.68 3.38 20.31
N GLY A 160 -19.68 4.26 20.13
CA GLY A 160 -20.60 4.69 21.17
C GLY A 160 -20.27 6.04 21.81
N TYR A 161 -19.27 6.76 21.33
CA TYR A 161 -18.98 8.11 21.80
C TYR A 161 -20.09 9.09 21.43
N LYS A 162 -20.39 10.05 22.31
CA LYS A 162 -21.29 11.16 22.01
C LYS A 162 -20.69 12.04 20.92
N ALA A 163 -21.53 12.62 20.06
CA ALA A 163 -21.09 13.34 18.87
C ALA A 163 -20.05 14.45 19.15
N GLU A 164 -20.25 15.24 20.22
CA GLU A 164 -19.33 16.33 20.59
C GLU A 164 -17.98 15.81 21.07
N ASP A 165 -17.98 14.74 21.87
CA ASP A 165 -16.76 14.12 22.39
C ASP A 165 -16.00 13.39 21.28
N ALA A 166 -16.73 12.70 20.39
CA ALA A 166 -16.20 12.06 19.20
C ALA A 166 -15.48 13.06 18.28
N ALA A 167 -16.10 14.22 18.03
CA ALA A 167 -15.51 15.26 17.18
C ALA A 167 -14.23 15.85 17.80
N LYS A 168 -14.24 16.12 19.11
CA LYS A 168 -13.06 16.60 19.84
C LYS A 168 -11.92 15.58 19.80
N LEU A 169 -12.24 14.31 20.09
CA LEU A 169 -11.29 13.21 20.07
C LEU A 169 -10.67 13.04 18.68
N ALA A 170 -11.49 12.96 17.64
CA ALA A 170 -11.05 12.86 16.26
C ALA A 170 -10.14 14.02 15.85
N SER A 171 -10.52 15.26 16.17
CA SER A 171 -9.70 16.43 15.83
C SER A 171 -8.33 16.37 16.52
N GLN A 172 -8.28 15.99 17.80
CA GLN A 172 -7.03 15.83 18.54
C GLN A 172 -6.15 14.72 17.94
N GLN A 173 -6.75 13.57 17.60
CA GLN A 173 -6.02 12.46 16.99
C GLN A 173 -5.44 12.83 15.63
N ILE A 174 -6.21 13.47 14.75
CA ILE A 174 -5.72 13.90 13.43
C ILE A 174 -4.63 14.95 13.54
N LYS A 175 -4.77 15.92 14.46
CA LYS A 175 -3.70 16.92 14.73
C LYS A 175 -2.46 16.27 15.32
N GLY A 176 -2.62 15.31 16.23
CA GLY A 176 -1.52 14.53 16.79
C GLY A 176 -0.78 13.73 15.72
N LEU A 177 -1.51 13.03 14.84
CA LEU A 177 -0.95 12.31 13.71
C LEU A 177 -0.18 13.23 12.77
N ALA A 178 -0.77 14.38 12.41
CA ALA A 178 -0.11 15.38 11.57
C ALA A 178 1.19 15.89 12.21
N ALA A 179 1.15 16.23 13.50
CA ALA A 179 2.31 16.72 14.24
C ALA A 179 3.42 15.65 14.35
N MET A 180 3.06 14.40 14.65
CA MET A 180 4.01 13.28 14.68
C MET A 180 4.61 13.03 13.30
N GLY A 181 3.78 13.02 12.25
CA GLY A 181 4.25 12.82 10.89
C GLY A 181 5.22 13.91 10.42
N GLN A 182 4.99 15.17 10.82
CA GLN A 182 5.95 16.26 10.59
C GLN A 182 7.22 16.11 11.43
N MET A 183 7.09 15.73 12.71
CA MET A 183 8.24 15.51 13.60
C MET A 183 9.18 14.43 13.07
N PHE A 184 8.64 13.32 12.56
CA PHE A 184 9.40 12.25 11.91
C PHE A 184 9.73 12.53 10.44
N ARG A 185 9.34 13.70 9.91
CA ARG A 185 9.57 14.14 8.52
C ARG A 185 8.97 13.22 7.45
N VAL A 186 8.02 12.37 7.82
CA VAL A 186 7.32 11.43 6.92
C VAL A 186 6.14 12.09 6.21
N THR A 187 5.59 13.17 6.78
CA THR A 187 4.52 13.96 6.17
C THR A 187 4.82 15.46 6.22
N LYS A 188 4.18 16.22 5.33
CA LYS A 188 4.03 17.67 5.40
C LYS A 188 2.58 18.04 5.70
N VAL A 189 2.37 19.25 6.19
CA VAL A 189 1.03 19.85 6.28
C VAL A 189 1.03 21.05 5.34
N GLU A 190 0.23 20.97 4.29
CA GLU A 190 0.12 21.98 3.24
C GLU A 190 -1.35 22.20 2.93
N ASN A 191 -1.82 23.45 2.93
CA ASN A 191 -3.22 23.80 2.64
C ASN A 191 -4.23 22.98 3.47
N ASP A 192 -4.00 22.90 4.78
CA ASP A 192 -4.84 22.12 5.72
C ASP A 192 -4.98 20.63 5.35
N SER A 193 -3.97 20.08 4.67
CA SER A 193 -3.90 18.68 4.29
C SER A 193 -2.60 18.06 4.76
N ILE A 194 -2.68 16.84 5.30
CA ILE A 194 -1.53 15.99 5.54
C ILE A 194 -1.12 15.41 4.18
N THR A 195 0.08 15.73 3.73
CA THR A 195 0.62 15.26 2.46
C THR A 195 1.85 14.41 2.68
N THR A 196 2.02 13.37 1.86
CA THR A 196 3.31 12.70 1.73
C THR A 196 3.56 12.36 0.28
N SER A 197 4.80 12.48 -0.17
CA SER A 197 5.21 12.10 -1.51
C SER A 197 6.53 11.36 -1.47
N LEU A 198 6.60 10.21 -2.13
CA LEU A 198 7.84 9.47 -2.29
C LEU A 198 8.12 9.31 -3.78
N GLN A 199 9.31 9.72 -4.18
CA GLN A 199 9.82 9.59 -5.54
C GLN A 199 11.14 8.82 -5.50
N TYR A 200 11.34 7.95 -6.49
CA TYR A 200 12.60 7.27 -6.74
C TYR A 200 12.89 7.24 -8.22
N GLY A 201 14.15 7.41 -8.58
CA GLY A 201 14.62 7.22 -9.96
C GLY A 201 16.11 7.52 -10.08
N SER A 202 16.80 6.72 -10.89
CA SER A 202 18.25 6.86 -11.12
C SER A 202 19.05 6.85 -9.80
N GLY A 203 18.73 5.90 -8.91
CA GLY A 203 19.38 5.75 -7.61
C GLY A 203 19.11 6.85 -6.58
N LYS A 204 18.25 7.84 -6.88
CA LYS A 204 17.92 8.95 -5.98
C LYS A 204 16.53 8.76 -5.39
N VAL A 205 16.41 9.01 -4.08
CA VAL A 205 15.13 9.09 -3.38
C VAL A 205 14.80 10.54 -3.11
N SER A 206 13.53 10.92 -3.26
CA SER A 206 12.99 12.13 -2.66
C SER A 206 11.75 11.81 -1.82
N LEU A 207 11.81 12.16 -0.53
CA LEU A 207 10.68 12.09 0.38
C LEU A 207 10.23 13.52 0.65
N ASN A 208 8.95 13.82 0.39
CA ASN A 208 8.35 15.13 0.57
C ASN A 208 9.13 16.27 -0.12
N GLY A 209 9.80 15.99 -1.24
CA GLY A 209 10.63 16.96 -1.97
C GLY A 209 12.06 17.14 -1.44
N GLU A 210 12.41 16.47 -0.34
CA GLU A 210 13.78 16.43 0.19
C GLU A 210 14.51 15.22 -0.39
N GLN A 211 15.73 15.41 -0.90
CA GLN A 211 16.53 14.30 -1.43
C GLN A 211 17.24 13.56 -0.30
N MET A 212 17.30 12.23 -0.41
CA MET A 212 18.03 11.34 0.50
C MET A 212 18.47 10.07 -0.23
N SER A 213 19.31 9.27 0.44
CA SER A 213 19.68 7.93 0.00
C SER A 213 18.61 6.90 0.34
N LEU A 214 18.65 5.73 -0.32
CA LEU A 214 17.76 4.62 0.03
C LEU A 214 18.07 4.09 1.42
N ALA A 215 19.34 4.04 1.81
CA ALA A 215 19.76 3.64 3.16
C ALA A 215 19.17 4.57 4.24
N GLU A 216 19.18 5.90 4.03
CA GLU A 216 18.54 6.84 4.95
C GLU A 216 17.03 6.62 5.02
N LEU A 217 16.36 6.44 3.88
CA LEU A 217 14.92 6.16 3.85
C LEU A 217 14.59 4.89 4.64
N VAL A 218 15.28 3.78 4.38
CA VAL A 218 15.07 2.51 5.10
C VAL A 218 15.38 2.69 6.59
N GLY A 219 16.43 3.43 6.93
CA GLY A 219 16.78 3.76 8.31
C GLY A 219 15.67 4.50 9.08
N MET A 220 14.84 5.30 8.40
CA MET A 220 13.70 5.97 9.03
C MET A 220 12.61 4.99 9.49
N PHE A 221 12.43 3.86 8.79
CA PHE A 221 11.39 2.86 9.08
C PHE A 221 11.92 1.61 9.80
N ALA A 222 13.23 1.37 9.76
CA ALA A 222 13.89 0.24 10.43
C ALA A 222 14.19 0.50 11.92
N LEU A 223 13.67 1.59 12.50
CA LEU A 223 13.82 1.90 13.91
C LEU A 223 13.16 0.79 14.76
N PRO A 224 13.91 0.06 15.60
CA PRO A 224 13.31 -0.87 16.55
C PRO A 224 12.46 -0.08 17.55
N GLY A 225 11.15 -0.28 17.53
CA GLY A 225 10.20 0.41 18.43
C GLY A 225 9.03 1.10 17.74
N ILE A 226 8.96 1.14 16.41
CA ILE A 226 7.68 1.41 15.72
C ILE A 226 6.93 0.09 15.59
N ASP A 227 6.40 -0.41 16.71
CA ASP A 227 5.26 -1.30 16.65
C ASP A 227 4.12 -0.48 16.04
N VAL A 228 3.91 -0.62 14.73
CA VAL A 228 2.66 -0.24 14.07
C VAL A 228 1.57 -1.24 14.47
N ALA A 229 1.45 -1.53 15.77
CA ALA A 229 0.20 -2.02 16.29
C ALA A 229 -0.80 -0.86 16.10
N PRO A 230 -1.94 -1.04 15.43
CA PRO A 230 -3.03 -0.10 15.58
C PRO A 230 -3.25 0.08 17.10
N PRO A 231 -3.58 1.28 17.61
CA PRO A 231 -3.98 1.41 18.99
C PRO A 231 -5.17 0.48 19.17
N VAL A 232 -4.93 -0.69 19.76
CA VAL A 232 -5.98 -1.56 20.24
C VAL A 232 -6.58 -0.74 21.37
N PRO A 233 -7.87 -0.34 21.30
CA PRO A 233 -8.51 0.28 22.43
C PRO A 233 -8.28 -0.64 23.62
N ASP A 234 -7.71 -0.12 24.71
CA ASP A 234 -7.61 -0.84 25.96
C ASP A 234 -8.96 -1.51 26.21
N LYS A 235 -8.98 -2.85 26.23
CA LYS A 235 -10.20 -3.61 26.47
C LYS A 235 -10.87 -3.01 27.69
N ALA A 236 -12.04 -2.42 27.50
CA ALA A 236 -12.89 -2.01 28.61
C ALA A 236 -12.99 -3.20 29.59
N PRO A 237 -12.80 -2.98 30.90
CA PRO A 237 -12.86 -4.06 31.87
C PRO A 237 -14.20 -4.78 31.72
N ALA A 238 -14.15 -6.11 31.59
CA ALA A 238 -15.32 -6.93 31.40
C ALA A 238 -16.36 -6.67 32.52
N PRO A 239 -17.65 -6.53 32.19
CA PRO A 239 -18.68 -6.33 33.20
C PRO A 239 -18.69 -7.53 34.16
N ALA A 240 -18.66 -7.23 35.46
CA ALA A 240 -18.72 -8.23 36.51
C ALA A 240 -20.00 -9.07 36.37
N VAL A 241 -19.83 -10.39 36.32
CA VAL A 241 -20.94 -11.36 36.31
C VAL A 241 -21.69 -11.24 37.65
N PRO A 242 -23.01 -10.99 37.67
CA PRO A 242 -23.76 -11.00 38.91
C PRO A 242 -23.76 -12.41 39.53
N PRO A 243 -23.71 -12.54 40.86
CA PRO A 243 -23.74 -13.83 41.52
C PRO A 243 -25.08 -14.53 41.21
N ALA A 244 -25.00 -15.79 40.78
CA ALA A 244 -26.15 -16.65 40.57
C ALA A 244 -26.87 -16.90 41.90
N GLN A 245 -28.19 -16.75 41.90
CA GLN A 245 -29.09 -17.26 42.95
C GLN A 245 -29.40 -18.73 42.69
#